data_AF-A0AAW8CTK9-F1
#
_entry.id   AF-A0AAW8CTK9-F1
#
_cell.length_a   1.000
_cell.length_b   1.000
_cell.length_c   1.000
_cell.angle_alpha   90.00
_cell.angle_beta   90.00
_cell.angle_gamma   90.00
#
_symmetry.space_group_name_H-M   'P 1'
#
loop_
_entity.id
_entity.type
_entity.pdbx_description
1 polymer ?
#
loop_
_entity_poly.entity_id
_entity_poly.type
_entity_poly.pdbx_seq_one_letter_code
_entity_poly.pdbx_strand_id
1 'polypeptide(L)'
;MKEKLENIESNDGEFHDGNPASGEQGTIVTAKWLNNVQKVLQSFGDEFAYLLKQVKDVPNNAKNTQIYDALMSIFNREITQKKSSSVTSTSEDTIATSKAAKTAYDKAVTAQNTANTKVSQSNISNSVSSTSQTTVGSSRAVKIAYDRGTTALNKAVSAENIANHKIDNSKKSSSVTSNSEDDVATPKAVKTAYDKAVTAQNTANGKVSKSGDTMTGDLFINISKVLTEDDFQVKALTSENFNDIWKVGIY
;
A
#
# COMPACT_ATOMS: atom_id res chain seq x y z
N MET A 1 -68.03 -23.53 33.42
CA MET A 1 -68.92 -22.49 34.00
C MET A 1 -70.32 -22.74 33.49
N LYS A 2 -71.35 -22.55 34.32
CA LYS A 2 -72.74 -22.64 33.85
C LYS A 2 -73.13 -21.37 33.10
N GLU A 3 -74.11 -21.49 32.22
CA GLU A 3 -74.78 -20.31 31.67
C GLU A 3 -75.40 -19.47 32.78
N LYS A 4 -75.75 -18.22 32.45
CA LYS A 4 -76.38 -17.28 33.37
C LYS A 4 -77.53 -17.95 34.11
N LEU A 5 -77.58 -17.78 35.44
CA LEU A 5 -78.67 -18.29 36.26
C LEU A 5 -80.01 -17.77 35.73
N GLU A 6 -80.90 -18.68 35.35
CA GLU A 6 -82.25 -18.31 34.93
C GLU A 6 -83.02 -17.68 36.10
N ASN A 7 -83.97 -16.81 35.80
CA ASN A 7 -84.89 -16.31 36.82
C ASN A 7 -85.66 -17.49 37.41
N ILE A 8 -86.12 -17.36 38.66
CA ILE A 8 -87.05 -18.35 39.18
C ILE A 8 -88.33 -18.42 38.35
N GLU A 9 -89.00 -19.56 38.42
CA GLU A 9 -90.28 -19.80 37.78
C GLU A 9 -91.42 -19.13 38.58
N SER A 10 -91.55 -17.81 38.41
CA SER A 10 -92.69 -17.02 38.89
C SER A 10 -93.21 -16.12 37.75
N ASN A 11 -94.39 -15.51 37.95
CA ASN A 11 -95.02 -14.67 36.92
C ASN A 11 -94.16 -13.49 36.47
N ASP A 12 -93.29 -12.99 37.34
CA ASP A 12 -92.37 -11.86 37.10
C ASP A 12 -90.89 -12.22 37.23
N GLY A 13 -90.56 -13.47 37.56
CA GLY A 13 -89.20 -13.96 37.76
C GLY A 13 -88.55 -13.53 39.08
N GLU A 14 -89.33 -13.00 40.03
CA GLU A 14 -88.90 -12.62 41.37
C GLU A 14 -89.62 -13.45 42.46
N PHE A 15 -88.93 -13.62 43.60
CA PHE A 15 -89.50 -14.16 44.82
C PHE A 15 -90.46 -13.15 45.45
N HIS A 16 -91.51 -13.66 46.11
CA HIS A 16 -92.53 -12.87 46.81
C HIS A 16 -92.63 -13.29 48.29
N ASP A 17 -92.84 -12.33 49.18
CA ASP A 17 -93.16 -12.61 50.58
C ASP A 17 -94.60 -13.10 50.67
N GLY A 18 -94.87 -14.07 51.54
CA GLY A 18 -96.18 -14.73 51.61
C GLY A 18 -97.26 -13.78 52.10
N ASN A 19 -98.44 -13.87 51.48
CA ASN A 19 -99.58 -13.05 51.83
C ASN A 19 -100.76 -13.93 52.30
N PRO A 20 -101.01 -14.03 53.62
CA PRO A 20 -102.08 -14.85 54.17
C PRO A 20 -103.49 -14.46 53.71
N ALA A 21 -103.69 -13.21 53.27
CA ALA A 21 -104.99 -12.72 52.82
C ALA A 21 -105.35 -13.13 51.38
N SER A 22 -104.35 -13.33 50.52
CA SER A 22 -104.52 -13.81 49.14
C SER A 22 -104.28 -15.33 49.01
N GLY A 23 -103.72 -15.97 50.03
CA GLY A 23 -103.32 -17.38 50.00
C GLY A 23 -101.97 -17.63 49.30
N GLU A 24 -101.24 -16.58 48.94
CA GLU A 24 -99.91 -16.69 48.33
C GLU A 24 -98.90 -17.22 49.34
N GLN A 25 -98.36 -18.40 49.05
CA GLN A 25 -97.31 -19.01 49.85
C GLN A 25 -96.00 -18.25 49.63
N GLY A 26 -95.39 -17.80 50.73
CA GLY A 26 -94.11 -17.12 50.71
C GLY A 26 -92.92 -18.04 50.88
N THR A 27 -91.73 -17.48 50.71
CA THR A 27 -90.47 -18.15 51.06
C THR A 27 -90.14 -18.01 52.55
N ILE A 28 -89.45 -19.01 53.12
CA ILE A 28 -89.01 -18.97 54.54
C ILE A 28 -88.02 -17.82 54.77
N VAL A 29 -87.19 -17.52 53.76
CA VAL A 29 -86.30 -16.35 53.74
C VAL A 29 -86.99 -15.22 53.00
N THR A 30 -86.80 -13.98 53.44
CA THR A 30 -87.43 -12.80 52.80
C THR A 30 -87.13 -12.74 51.30
N ALA A 31 -88.14 -12.46 50.49
CA ALA A 31 -88.05 -12.29 49.05
C ALA A 31 -86.95 -11.30 48.64
N LYS A 32 -86.81 -10.18 49.36
CA LYS A 32 -85.75 -9.19 49.13
C LYS A 32 -84.36 -9.81 49.13
N TRP A 33 -84.05 -10.68 50.10
CA TRP A 33 -82.74 -11.32 50.17
C TRP A 33 -82.54 -12.30 49.02
N LEU A 34 -83.53 -13.15 48.72
CA LEU A 34 -83.45 -14.13 47.63
C LEU A 34 -83.31 -13.47 46.26
N ASN A 35 -84.08 -12.41 45.99
CA ASN A 35 -83.97 -11.62 44.77
C ASN A 35 -82.59 -10.95 44.64
N ASN A 36 -82.02 -10.46 45.75
CA ASN A 36 -80.66 -9.92 45.74
C ASN A 36 -79.61 -11.00 45.44
N VAL A 37 -79.74 -12.20 46.03
CA VAL A 37 -78.84 -13.33 45.75
C VAL A 37 -78.94 -13.76 44.28
N GLN A 38 -80.15 -13.88 43.72
CA GLN A 38 -80.35 -14.18 42.30
C GLN A 38 -79.66 -13.15 41.41
N LYS A 39 -79.89 -11.85 41.67
CA LYS A 39 -79.27 -10.75 40.92
C LYS A 39 -77.74 -10.78 40.98
N VAL A 40 -77.15 -11.07 42.15
CA VAL A 40 -75.69 -11.18 42.32
C VAL A 40 -75.10 -12.38 41.57
N LEU A 41 -75.76 -13.54 41.61
CA LEU A 41 -75.28 -14.72 40.88
C LEU A 41 -75.39 -14.52 39.37
N GLN A 42 -76.45 -13.85 38.91
CA GLN A 42 -76.61 -13.46 37.52
C GLN A 42 -75.54 -12.46 37.08
N SER A 43 -75.21 -11.46 37.89
CA SER A 43 -74.17 -10.47 37.56
C SER A 43 -72.79 -11.12 37.43
N PHE A 44 -72.44 -12.05 38.33
CA PHE A 44 -71.21 -12.83 38.18
C PHE A 44 -71.21 -13.65 36.88
N GLY A 45 -72.32 -14.31 36.55
CA GLY A 45 -72.49 -15.04 35.29
C GLY A 45 -72.26 -14.16 34.06
N ASP A 46 -72.82 -12.94 34.06
CA ASP A 46 -72.66 -11.97 32.98
C ASP A 46 -71.20 -11.49 32.84
N GLU A 47 -70.53 -11.15 33.94
CA GLU A 47 -69.12 -10.71 33.93
C GLU A 47 -68.18 -11.78 33.40
N PHE A 48 -68.39 -13.03 33.80
CA PHE A 48 -67.58 -14.14 33.34
C PHE A 48 -67.88 -14.52 31.88
N ALA A 49 -69.14 -14.46 31.46
CA ALA A 49 -69.51 -14.64 30.06
C ALA A 49 -68.86 -13.56 29.17
N TYR A 50 -68.72 -12.32 29.67
CA TYR A 50 -68.00 -11.27 28.97
C TYR A 50 -66.52 -11.61 28.76
N LEU A 51 -65.82 -12.16 29.77
CA LEU A 51 -64.43 -12.62 29.62
C LEU A 51 -64.30 -13.70 28.54
N LEU A 52 -65.21 -14.68 28.50
CA LEU A 52 -65.22 -15.72 27.47
C LEU A 52 -65.45 -15.14 26.07
N LYS A 53 -66.32 -14.13 25.95
CA LYS A 53 -66.53 -13.41 24.68
C LYS A 53 -65.25 -12.73 24.17
N GLN A 54 -64.40 -12.19 25.06
CA GLN A 54 -63.12 -11.58 24.67
C GLN A 54 -62.14 -12.56 24.00
N VAL A 55 -62.29 -13.85 24.28
CA VAL A 55 -61.51 -14.95 23.70
C VAL A 55 -62.31 -15.76 22.67
N LYS A 56 -63.50 -15.27 22.29
CA LYS A 56 -64.41 -15.93 21.34
C LYS A 56 -64.83 -17.34 21.78
N ASP A 57 -64.98 -17.55 23.09
CA ASP A 57 -65.48 -18.78 23.69
C ASP A 57 -66.86 -18.56 24.35
N VAL A 58 -67.57 -19.65 24.68
CA VAL A 58 -68.90 -19.62 25.31
C VAL A 58 -68.92 -20.45 26.60
N PRO A 59 -69.84 -20.17 27.56
CA PRO A 59 -69.96 -20.97 28.78
C PRO A 59 -70.14 -22.46 28.48
N ASN A 60 -69.38 -23.31 29.18
CA ASN A 60 -69.41 -24.75 29.04
C ASN A 60 -69.44 -25.39 30.42
N ASN A 61 -70.56 -25.99 30.78
CA ASN A 61 -70.75 -26.60 32.10
C ASN A 61 -69.82 -27.80 32.35
N ALA A 62 -69.31 -28.46 31.30
CA ALA A 62 -68.37 -29.57 31.43
C ALA A 62 -66.93 -29.12 31.73
N LYS A 63 -66.61 -27.81 31.64
CA LYS A 63 -65.27 -27.27 31.88
C LYS A 63 -65.26 -26.34 33.10
N ASN A 64 -64.36 -26.61 34.04
CA ASN A 64 -64.15 -25.77 35.23
C ASN A 64 -62.94 -24.82 35.13
N THR A 65 -62.21 -24.82 34.01
CA THR A 65 -61.01 -23.97 33.77
C THR A 65 -61.25 -22.77 32.85
N GLN A 66 -62.46 -22.61 32.29
CA GLN A 66 -62.68 -21.67 31.18
C GLN A 66 -62.26 -20.23 31.47
N ILE A 67 -62.46 -19.75 32.71
CA ILE A 67 -62.07 -18.40 33.11
C ILE A 67 -60.54 -18.27 33.18
N TYR A 68 -59.85 -19.29 33.68
CA TYR A 68 -58.39 -19.35 33.67
C TYR A 68 -57.84 -19.35 32.24
N ASP A 69 -58.40 -20.21 31.37
CA ASP A 69 -57.99 -20.32 29.97
C ASP A 69 -58.21 -19.01 29.21
N ALA A 70 -59.33 -18.33 29.48
CA ALA A 70 -59.63 -17.03 28.90
C ALA A 70 -58.66 -15.94 29.35
N LEU A 71 -58.39 -15.85 30.66
CA LEU A 71 -57.41 -14.89 31.20
C LEU A 71 -56.02 -15.14 30.61
N MET A 72 -55.55 -16.39 30.60
CA MET A 72 -54.25 -16.73 30.03
C MET A 72 -54.16 -16.39 28.54
N SER A 73 -55.25 -16.60 27.79
CA SER A 73 -55.31 -16.23 26.36
C SER A 73 -55.23 -14.73 26.15
N ILE A 74 -55.94 -13.94 26.98
CA ILE A 74 -55.90 -12.48 26.94
C ILE A 74 -54.49 -11.98 27.26
N PHE A 75 -53.88 -12.46 28.35
CA PHE A 75 -52.52 -12.08 28.73
C PHE A 75 -51.49 -12.42 27.65
N ASN A 76 -51.55 -13.63 27.10
CA ASN A 76 -50.63 -14.06 26.06
C ASN A 76 -50.79 -13.28 24.75
N ARG A 77 -52.04 -12.91 24.40
CA ARG A 77 -52.33 -12.07 23.23
C ARG A 77 -51.70 -10.69 23.39
N GLU A 78 -51.90 -10.03 24.53
CA GLU A 78 -51.33 -8.71 24.83
C GLU A 78 -49.80 -8.72 24.74
N ILE A 79 -49.14 -9.70 25.38
CA ILE A 79 -47.68 -9.84 25.35
C ILE A 79 -47.18 -10.09 23.93
N THR A 80 -47.88 -10.92 23.15
CA THR A 80 -47.44 -11.29 21.79
C THR A 80 -47.56 -10.13 20.82
N GLN A 81 -48.62 -9.31 20.90
CA GLN A 81 -48.78 -8.14 20.03
C GLN A 81 -47.73 -7.06 20.29
N LYS A 82 -47.18 -6.99 21.50
CA LYS A 82 -46.11 -6.05 21.86
C LYS A 82 -44.70 -6.51 21.46
N LYS A 83 -44.51 -7.73 20.94
CA LYS A 83 -43.18 -8.22 20.54
C LYS A 83 -42.71 -7.58 19.23
N SER A 84 -41.50 -7.03 19.25
CA SER A 84 -40.84 -6.47 18.07
C SER A 84 -39.49 -7.13 17.83
N SER A 85 -39.24 -7.51 16.56
CA SER A 85 -37.92 -8.00 16.11
C SER A 85 -37.07 -6.89 15.49
N SER A 86 -37.50 -5.63 15.57
CA SER A 86 -36.73 -4.48 15.11
C SER A 86 -35.64 -4.12 16.12
N VAL A 87 -34.45 -3.78 15.63
CA VAL A 87 -33.31 -3.29 16.44
C VAL A 87 -33.17 -1.77 16.41
N THR A 88 -34.15 -1.08 15.83
CA THR A 88 -34.18 0.39 15.71
C THR A 88 -35.52 0.96 16.17
N SER A 89 -36.36 0.14 16.80
CA SER A 89 -37.63 0.61 17.37
C SER A 89 -37.33 1.60 18.50
N THR A 90 -38.01 2.74 18.48
CA THR A 90 -38.00 3.72 19.57
C THR A 90 -39.26 3.66 20.42
N SER A 91 -40.14 2.68 20.18
CA SER A 91 -41.38 2.50 20.94
C SER A 91 -41.09 2.01 22.35
N GLU A 92 -41.63 2.72 23.36
CA GLU A 92 -41.58 2.35 24.77
C GLU A 92 -42.58 1.23 25.12
N ASP A 93 -43.56 0.98 24.25
CA ASP A 93 -44.63 -0.01 24.44
C ASP A 93 -44.29 -1.40 23.91
N THR A 94 -43.23 -1.53 23.12
CA THR A 94 -42.81 -2.80 22.52
C THR A 94 -41.71 -3.47 23.30
N ILE A 95 -41.76 -4.81 23.38
CA ILE A 95 -40.70 -5.63 23.97
C ILE A 95 -39.84 -6.25 22.87
N ALA A 96 -38.51 -6.24 23.05
CA ALA A 96 -37.59 -6.85 22.10
C ALA A 96 -37.71 -8.38 22.11
N THR A 97 -37.73 -9.00 20.94
CA THR A 97 -37.60 -10.45 20.81
C THR A 97 -36.14 -10.88 20.95
N SER A 98 -35.91 -12.16 21.27
CA SER A 98 -34.57 -12.76 21.22
C SER A 98 -33.89 -12.60 19.84
N LYS A 99 -34.68 -12.57 18.76
CA LYS A 99 -34.20 -12.29 17.40
C LYS A 99 -33.63 -10.87 17.28
N ALA A 100 -34.30 -9.86 17.83
CA ALA A 100 -33.78 -8.48 17.86
C ALA A 100 -32.48 -8.42 18.67
N ALA A 101 -32.45 -8.99 19.88
CA ALA A 101 -31.27 -9.02 20.73
C ALA A 101 -30.07 -9.70 20.04
N LYS A 102 -30.29 -10.86 19.41
CA LYS A 102 -29.25 -11.57 18.63
C LYS A 102 -28.76 -10.73 17.45
N THR A 103 -29.67 -10.07 16.74
CA THR A 103 -29.31 -9.20 15.61
C THR A 103 -28.45 -8.02 16.07
N ALA A 104 -28.79 -7.39 17.20
CA ALA A 104 -28.00 -6.30 17.77
C ALA A 104 -26.62 -6.79 18.23
N TYR A 105 -26.56 -7.97 18.86
CA TYR A 105 -25.31 -8.61 19.25
C TYR A 105 -24.40 -8.89 18.05
N ASP A 106 -24.94 -9.50 16.97
CA ASP A 106 -24.16 -9.79 15.78
C ASP A 106 -23.60 -8.53 15.12
N LYS A 107 -24.43 -7.46 15.04
CA LYS A 107 -23.98 -6.15 14.56
C LYS A 107 -22.86 -5.58 15.43
N ALA A 108 -22.95 -5.72 16.75
CA ALA A 108 -21.90 -5.27 17.67
C ALA A 108 -20.59 -6.07 17.48
N VAL A 109 -20.67 -7.38 17.30
CA VAL A 109 -19.51 -8.24 17.00
C VAL A 109 -18.87 -7.84 15.66
N THR A 110 -19.67 -7.63 14.61
CA THR A 110 -19.15 -7.15 13.31
C THR A 110 -18.47 -5.79 13.44
N ALA A 111 -19.06 -4.86 14.19
CA ALA A 111 -18.47 -3.54 14.43
C ALA A 111 -17.13 -3.64 15.18
N GLN A 112 -17.04 -4.49 16.22
CA GLN A 112 -15.81 -4.74 16.97
C GLN A 112 -14.72 -5.34 16.08
N ASN A 113 -15.05 -6.37 15.28
CA ASN A 113 -14.09 -6.98 14.37
C ASN A 113 -13.59 -5.97 13.32
N THR A 114 -14.48 -5.13 12.78
CA THR A 114 -14.11 -4.07 11.84
C THR A 114 -13.20 -3.01 12.47
N ALA A 115 -13.40 -2.70 13.75
CA ALA A 115 -12.52 -1.78 14.48
C ALA A 115 -11.13 -2.40 14.70
N ASN A 116 -11.07 -3.69 15.07
CA ASN A 116 -9.83 -4.40 15.34
C ASN A 116 -8.93 -4.58 14.10
N THR A 117 -9.49 -4.56 12.89
CA THR A 117 -8.67 -4.64 11.66
C THR A 117 -8.13 -3.28 11.20
N LYS A 118 -8.62 -2.17 11.76
CA LYS A 118 -8.14 -0.84 11.41
C LYS A 118 -6.89 -0.49 12.21
N VAL A 119 -5.85 -0.07 11.51
CA VAL A 119 -4.71 0.59 12.16
C VAL A 119 -5.15 1.99 12.59
N SER A 120 -4.98 2.32 13.87
CA SER A 120 -5.23 3.67 14.37
C SER A 120 -4.44 4.70 13.56
N GLN A 121 -5.08 5.80 13.16
CA GLN A 121 -4.42 6.85 12.39
C GLN A 121 -3.20 7.43 13.13
N SER A 122 -3.23 7.47 14.46
CA SER A 122 -2.10 7.84 15.32
C SER A 122 -0.87 6.96 15.16
N ASN A 123 -1.07 5.72 14.69
CA ASN A 123 -0.01 4.74 14.46
C ASN A 123 0.52 4.79 13.03
N ILE A 124 0.08 5.72 12.18
CA ILE A 124 0.60 5.89 10.81
C ILE A 124 1.60 7.03 10.79
N SER A 125 2.85 6.76 10.38
CA SER A 125 3.93 7.75 10.39
C SER A 125 4.48 8.06 9.00
N ASN A 126 4.87 9.32 8.80
CA ASN A 126 5.63 9.77 7.63
C ASN A 126 7.16 9.60 7.79
N SER A 127 7.62 9.14 8.95
CA SER A 127 9.04 8.91 9.21
C SER A 127 9.54 7.65 8.50
N VAL A 128 10.70 7.77 7.84
CA VAL A 128 11.41 6.67 7.17
C VAL A 128 12.59 6.14 7.99
N SER A 129 12.74 6.63 9.22
CA SER A 129 13.81 6.24 10.16
C SER A 129 13.25 5.82 11.52
N SER A 130 11.93 5.64 11.61
CA SER A 130 11.28 5.21 12.85
C SER A 130 11.70 3.78 13.20
N THR A 131 12.03 3.55 14.47
CA THR A 131 12.29 2.22 15.04
C THR A 131 11.11 1.70 15.87
N SER A 132 9.99 2.44 15.89
CA SER A 132 8.79 2.03 16.60
C SER A 132 8.23 0.70 16.06
N GLN A 133 7.95 -0.25 16.95
CA GLN A 133 7.34 -1.53 16.60
C GLN A 133 5.81 -1.46 16.47
N THR A 134 5.20 -0.37 16.94
CA THR A 134 3.73 -0.21 17.00
C THR A 134 3.19 0.77 15.97
N THR A 135 4.06 1.41 15.21
CA THR A 135 3.73 2.41 14.20
C THR A 135 4.01 1.85 12.81
N VAL A 136 3.07 2.00 11.89
CA VAL A 136 3.21 1.60 10.48
C VAL A 136 3.66 2.78 9.62
N GLY A 137 4.42 2.49 8.56
CA GLY A 137 4.80 3.49 7.57
C GLY A 137 3.61 3.89 6.70
N SER A 138 3.42 5.20 6.54
CA SER A 138 2.50 5.73 5.52
C SER A 138 2.99 5.42 4.10
N SER A 139 2.10 5.46 3.12
CA SER A 139 2.45 5.39 1.69
C SER A 139 3.48 6.44 1.28
N ARG A 140 3.40 7.65 1.87
CA ARG A 140 4.38 8.72 1.67
C ARG A 140 5.76 8.33 2.19
N ALA A 141 5.86 7.76 3.40
CA ALA A 141 7.14 7.27 3.93
C ALA A 141 7.73 6.18 3.03
N VAL A 142 6.92 5.21 2.62
CA VAL A 142 7.35 4.13 1.71
C VAL A 142 7.87 4.71 0.39
N LYS A 143 7.15 5.67 -0.20
CA LYS A 143 7.59 6.35 -1.43
C LYS A 143 8.91 7.09 -1.24
N ILE A 144 9.09 7.81 -0.13
CA ILE A 144 10.35 8.51 0.16
C ILE A 144 11.51 7.52 0.29
N ALA A 145 11.30 6.39 0.99
CA ALA A 145 12.31 5.35 1.12
C ALA A 145 12.68 4.74 -0.24
N TYR A 146 11.67 4.48 -1.08
CA TYR A 146 11.86 4.01 -2.46
C TYR A 146 12.68 5.00 -3.30
N ASP A 147 12.28 6.28 -3.33
CA ASP A 147 12.96 7.33 -4.11
C ASP A 147 14.43 7.51 -3.66
N ARG A 148 14.70 7.41 -2.35
CA ARG A 148 16.05 7.41 -1.78
C ARG A 148 16.87 6.21 -2.26
N GLY A 149 16.27 5.02 -2.32
CA GLY A 149 16.89 3.81 -2.84
C GLY A 149 17.29 3.95 -4.30
N THR A 150 16.38 4.43 -5.16
CA THR A 150 16.67 4.71 -6.58
C THR A 150 17.81 5.72 -6.74
N THR A 151 17.80 6.79 -5.94
CA THR A 151 18.86 7.80 -5.96
C THR A 151 20.21 7.20 -5.57
N ALA A 152 20.25 6.37 -4.53
CA ALA A 152 21.47 5.69 -4.09
C ALA A 152 22.01 4.73 -5.15
N LEU A 153 21.14 3.94 -5.78
CA LEU A 153 21.52 3.03 -6.87
C LEU A 153 22.13 3.80 -8.06
N ASN A 154 21.48 4.87 -8.52
CA ASN A 154 21.99 5.68 -9.62
C ASN A 154 23.37 6.28 -9.31
N LYS A 155 23.57 6.74 -8.07
CA LYS A 155 24.88 7.23 -7.61
C LYS A 155 25.93 6.12 -7.59
N ALA A 156 25.57 4.93 -7.12
CA ALA A 156 26.47 3.78 -7.08
C ALA A 156 26.90 3.34 -8.49
N VAL A 157 25.95 3.21 -9.42
CA VAL A 157 26.22 2.88 -10.84
C VAL A 157 27.11 3.95 -11.48
N SER A 158 26.85 5.23 -11.21
CA SER A 158 27.70 6.31 -11.72
C SER A 158 29.12 6.22 -11.17
N ALA A 159 29.28 5.93 -9.88
CA ALA A 159 30.59 5.74 -9.25
C ALA A 159 31.33 4.52 -9.80
N GLU A 160 30.63 3.41 -10.04
CA GLU A 160 31.18 2.20 -10.66
C GLU A 160 31.70 2.48 -12.08
N ASN A 161 30.91 3.18 -12.90
CA ASN A 161 31.32 3.57 -14.25
C ASN A 161 32.58 4.45 -14.25
N ILE A 162 32.66 5.40 -13.31
CA ILE A 162 33.86 6.23 -13.12
C ILE A 162 35.06 5.37 -12.68
N ALA A 163 34.87 4.44 -11.75
CA ALA A 163 35.95 3.57 -11.26
C ALA A 163 36.48 2.64 -12.36
N ASN A 164 35.60 2.12 -13.23
CA ASN A 164 35.96 1.19 -14.30
C ASN A 164 36.64 1.87 -15.51
N HIS A 165 36.56 3.20 -15.65
CA HIS A 165 37.22 3.95 -16.72
C HIS A 165 38.19 5.01 -16.18
N LYS A 166 39.44 4.62 -15.89
CA LYS A 166 40.48 5.63 -15.58
C LYS A 166 40.92 6.45 -16.80
N ILE A 167 40.79 5.91 -18.02
CA ILE A 167 40.99 6.63 -19.30
C ILE A 167 40.12 5.90 -20.35
N ASP A 168 39.21 6.61 -21.01
CA ASP A 168 38.41 6.05 -22.11
C ASP A 168 39.32 5.56 -23.25
N ASN A 169 39.03 4.40 -23.83
CA ASN A 169 39.76 3.88 -24.98
C ASN A 169 39.70 4.86 -26.18
N SER A 170 38.63 5.63 -26.30
CA SER A 170 38.52 6.68 -27.33
C SER A 170 39.56 7.80 -27.17
N LYS A 171 40.01 8.06 -25.94
CA LYS A 171 41.04 9.06 -25.59
C LYS A 171 42.45 8.49 -25.59
N LYS A 172 42.65 7.22 -25.96
CA LYS A 172 43.99 6.61 -26.05
C LYS A 172 44.54 6.74 -27.48
N SER A 173 45.66 7.44 -27.64
CA SER A 173 46.28 7.65 -28.96
C SER A 173 47.62 6.94 -29.10
N SER A 174 47.80 6.21 -30.20
CA SER A 174 49.09 5.60 -30.57
C SER A 174 49.89 6.46 -31.56
N SER A 175 49.45 7.70 -31.83
CA SER A 175 50.18 8.64 -32.66
C SER A 175 51.29 9.33 -31.88
N VAL A 176 52.46 9.51 -32.51
CA VAL A 176 53.62 10.23 -31.93
C VAL A 176 53.71 11.70 -32.35
N THR A 177 52.71 12.18 -33.08
CA THR A 177 52.62 13.57 -33.55
C THR A 177 51.30 14.22 -33.15
N SER A 178 50.51 13.56 -32.30
CA SER A 178 49.27 14.14 -31.80
C SER A 178 49.56 15.34 -30.91
N ASN A 179 48.77 16.39 -31.09
CA ASN A 179 48.79 17.65 -30.36
C ASN A 179 47.46 17.88 -29.62
N SER A 180 46.65 16.84 -29.45
CA SER A 180 45.46 16.84 -28.59
C SER A 180 45.86 16.95 -27.11
N GLU A 181 45.26 17.88 -26.38
CA GLU A 181 45.46 18.04 -24.93
C GLU A 181 44.62 17.04 -24.11
N ASP A 182 43.62 16.41 -24.73
CA ASP A 182 42.69 15.49 -24.09
C ASP A 182 43.13 14.02 -24.17
N ASP A 183 43.95 13.68 -25.16
CA ASP A 183 44.33 12.30 -25.42
C ASP A 183 45.53 11.89 -24.58
N VAL A 184 45.53 10.63 -24.14
CA VAL A 184 46.65 10.03 -23.42
C VAL A 184 47.43 9.11 -24.36
N ALA A 185 48.75 9.28 -24.39
CA ALA A 185 49.63 8.44 -25.20
C ALA A 185 49.59 6.97 -24.74
N THR A 186 49.42 6.05 -25.68
CA THR A 186 49.56 4.62 -25.40
C THR A 186 51.03 4.23 -25.23
N PRO A 187 51.33 3.11 -24.54
CA PRO A 187 52.70 2.57 -24.48
C PRO A 187 53.33 2.37 -25.88
N LYS A 188 52.52 2.08 -26.90
CA LYS A 188 52.97 1.96 -28.29
C LYS A 188 53.48 3.28 -28.86
N ALA A 189 52.77 4.40 -28.63
CA ALA A 189 53.26 5.73 -29.03
C ALA A 189 54.57 6.06 -28.32
N VAL A 190 54.61 5.88 -26.99
CA VAL A 190 55.79 6.16 -26.18
C VAL A 190 57.00 5.34 -26.65
N LYS A 191 56.83 4.04 -26.89
CA LYS A 191 57.88 3.16 -27.44
C LYS A 191 58.34 3.63 -28.82
N THR A 192 57.41 3.99 -29.70
CA THR A 192 57.74 4.44 -31.07
C THR A 192 58.55 5.74 -31.05
N ALA A 193 58.17 6.69 -30.20
CA ALA A 193 58.92 7.94 -30.01
C ALA A 193 60.33 7.66 -29.45
N TYR A 194 60.44 6.75 -28.47
CA TYR A 194 61.72 6.30 -27.93
C TYR A 194 62.61 5.65 -28.99
N ASP A 195 62.10 4.69 -29.77
CA ASP A 195 62.86 3.99 -30.81
C ASP A 195 63.36 4.96 -31.90
N LYS A 196 62.53 5.95 -32.29
CA LYS A 196 62.95 7.03 -33.19
C LYS A 196 64.06 7.89 -32.59
N ALA A 197 63.98 8.24 -31.31
CA ALA A 197 65.01 9.01 -30.62
C ALA A 197 66.34 8.24 -30.56
N VAL A 198 66.30 6.94 -30.26
CA VAL A 198 67.49 6.06 -30.28
C VAL A 198 68.10 5.99 -31.68
N THR A 199 67.26 5.82 -32.71
CA THR A 199 67.73 5.79 -34.10
C THR A 199 68.41 7.09 -34.51
N ALA A 200 67.83 8.24 -34.12
CA ALA A 200 68.42 9.55 -34.37
C ALA A 200 69.76 9.72 -33.65
N GLN A 201 69.86 9.29 -32.38
CA GLN A 201 71.10 9.33 -31.61
C GLN A 201 72.20 8.48 -32.26
N ASN A 202 71.91 7.23 -32.63
CA ASN A 202 72.88 6.34 -33.29
C ASN A 202 73.33 6.92 -34.64
N THR A 203 72.41 7.50 -35.40
CA THR A 203 72.73 8.16 -36.67
C THR A 203 73.65 9.37 -36.45
N ALA A 204 73.44 10.15 -35.39
CA ALA A 204 74.30 11.28 -35.06
C ALA A 204 75.70 10.83 -34.63
N ASN A 205 75.79 9.79 -33.79
CA ASN A 205 77.07 9.23 -33.32
C ASN A 205 77.92 8.63 -34.45
N GLY A 206 77.29 8.16 -35.54
CA GLY A 206 78.00 7.64 -36.71
C GLY A 206 78.45 8.69 -37.73
N LYS A 207 78.19 9.98 -37.50
CA LYS A 207 78.59 11.06 -38.42
C LYS A 207 79.86 11.75 -37.95
N VAL A 208 80.72 12.07 -38.91
CA VAL A 208 81.92 12.90 -38.75
C VAL A 208 81.51 14.34 -38.42
N SER A 209 82.08 14.91 -37.36
CA SER A 209 81.82 16.30 -36.94
C SER A 209 82.30 17.34 -37.97
N LYS A 210 81.56 18.45 -38.09
CA LYS A 210 81.95 19.61 -38.93
C LYS A 210 83.19 20.36 -38.42
N SER A 211 83.52 20.21 -37.13
CA SER A 211 84.68 20.85 -36.50
C SER A 211 85.95 20.01 -36.55
N GLY A 212 85.90 18.84 -37.20
CA GLY A 212 86.97 17.84 -37.21
C GLY A 212 86.59 16.61 -36.40
N ASP A 213 86.84 15.45 -37.00
CA ASP A 213 86.68 14.12 -36.42
C ASP A 213 87.62 13.15 -37.16
N THR A 214 87.82 11.96 -36.62
CA THR A 214 88.71 10.95 -37.22
C THR A 214 87.88 9.96 -38.04
N MET A 215 88.09 9.90 -39.35
CA MET A 215 87.51 8.87 -40.21
C MET A 215 88.39 7.62 -40.20
N THR A 216 87.76 6.44 -40.09
CA THR A 216 88.43 5.15 -40.26
C THR A 216 87.99 4.53 -41.59
N GLY A 217 88.94 4.22 -42.48
CA GLY A 217 88.68 3.68 -43.83
C GLY A 217 89.08 4.63 -44.96
N ASP A 218 88.88 4.21 -46.22
CA ASP A 218 89.25 4.98 -47.41
C ASP A 218 88.27 6.12 -47.69
N LEU A 219 88.80 7.31 -47.98
CA LEU A 219 88.01 8.47 -48.38
C LEU A 219 87.78 8.47 -49.90
N PHE A 220 86.53 8.25 -50.30
CA PHE A 220 86.12 8.40 -51.70
C PHE A 220 85.69 9.84 -51.99
N ILE A 221 86.53 10.58 -52.71
CA ILE A 221 86.23 11.94 -53.16
C ILE A 221 85.70 11.87 -54.60
N ASN A 222 84.54 12.47 -54.87
CA ASN A 222 84.11 12.67 -56.25
C ASN A 222 84.89 13.84 -56.85
N ILE A 223 85.98 13.51 -57.55
CA ILE A 223 86.94 14.46 -58.13
C ILE A 223 86.24 15.49 -59.03
N SER A 224 85.21 15.09 -59.78
CA SER A 224 84.46 15.99 -60.69
C SER A 224 83.71 17.13 -60.00
N LYS A 225 83.56 17.09 -58.67
CA LYS A 225 82.92 18.14 -57.86
C LYS A 225 83.91 18.96 -57.01
N VAL A 226 85.18 18.57 -56.98
CA VAL A 226 86.20 19.14 -56.07
C VAL A 226 87.31 19.84 -56.85
N LEU A 227 87.63 19.35 -58.04
CA LEU A 227 88.63 19.95 -58.92
C LEU A 227 87.94 20.40 -60.20
N THR A 228 88.10 21.66 -60.55
CA THR A 228 87.75 22.22 -61.85
C THR A 228 88.99 22.22 -62.75
N GLU A 229 88.81 22.29 -64.08
CA GLU A 229 89.95 22.41 -65.01
C GLU A 229 90.83 23.64 -64.70
N ASP A 230 90.25 24.70 -64.12
CA ASP A 230 90.99 25.90 -63.69
C ASP A 230 91.94 25.66 -62.51
N ASP A 231 91.68 24.62 -61.69
CA ASP A 231 92.53 24.27 -60.54
C ASP A 231 93.83 23.56 -60.97
N PHE A 232 93.86 23.00 -62.17
CA PHE A 232 95.07 22.43 -62.79
C PHE A 232 95.51 23.31 -63.97
N GLN A 233 96.35 24.31 -63.69
CA GLN A 233 97.00 25.13 -64.71
C GLN A 233 98.06 24.32 -65.47
N VAL A 234 97.65 23.43 -66.38
CA VAL A 234 98.57 22.80 -67.35
C VAL A 234 98.86 23.81 -68.46
N LYS A 235 99.82 24.71 -68.22
CA LYS A 235 100.34 25.58 -69.29
C LYS A 235 101.22 24.77 -70.23
N ALA A 236 100.92 24.82 -71.52
CA ALA A 236 101.82 24.29 -72.54
C ALA A 236 103.17 25.00 -72.47
N LEU A 237 104.26 24.22 -72.52
CA LEU A 237 105.62 24.74 -72.59
C LEU A 237 105.81 25.51 -73.90
N THR A 238 106.20 26.76 -73.78
CA THR A 238 106.57 27.65 -74.88
C THR A 238 108.02 28.09 -74.69
N SER A 239 108.66 28.57 -75.76
CA SER A 239 110.03 29.09 -75.68
C SER A 239 110.19 30.27 -74.70
N GLU A 240 109.09 30.94 -74.33
CA GLU A 240 109.11 32.08 -73.40
C GLU A 240 109.05 31.66 -71.91
N ASN A 241 108.48 30.49 -71.59
CA ASN A 241 108.22 30.07 -70.20
C ASN A 241 109.13 28.93 -69.70
N PHE A 242 110.07 28.45 -70.54
CA PHE A 242 111.03 27.40 -70.18
C PHE A 242 111.99 27.79 -69.04
N ASN A 243 112.36 29.08 -68.95
CA ASN A 243 113.26 29.57 -67.89
C ASN A 243 112.57 29.77 -66.53
N ASP A 244 111.24 29.77 -66.48
CA ASP A 244 110.49 29.90 -65.23
C ASP A 244 110.45 28.59 -64.43
N ILE A 245 110.78 27.45 -65.07
CA ILE A 245 110.90 26.12 -64.44
C ILE A 245 112.00 26.10 -63.36
N TRP A 246 113.06 26.91 -63.51
CA TRP A 246 114.18 26.93 -62.57
C TRP A 246 114.02 27.97 -61.45
N LYS A 247 113.00 28.84 -61.50
CA LYS A 247 112.74 29.87 -60.47
C LYS A 247 111.76 29.43 -59.40
N VAL A 248 110.90 28.46 -59.70
CA VAL A 248 109.99 27.87 -58.72
C VAL A 248 110.45 26.45 -58.50
N GLY A 249 111.35 26.28 -57.53
CA GLY A 249 111.96 24.99 -57.22
C GLY A 249 110.91 23.90 -57.09
N ILE A 250 111.09 22.84 -57.87
CA ILE A 250 110.40 21.57 -57.68
C ILE A 250 111.05 20.93 -56.46
N TYR A 251 110.38 21.01 -55.31
CA TYR A 251 110.54 20.09 -54.18
C TYR A 251 109.24 19.32 -54.00
#